data_AF-A0A7V2Z037-F1
#
_entry.id   AF-A0A7V2Z037-F1
#
_cell.length_a   1.000
_cell.length_b   1.000
_cell.length_c   1.000
_cell.angle_alpha   90.00
_cell.angle_beta   90.00
_cell.angle_gamma   90.00
#
_symmetry.space_group_name_H-M   'P 1'
#
loop_
_entity.id
_entity.type
_entity.pdbx_description
1 polymer ?
#
loop_
_entity_poly.entity_id
_entity_poly.type
_entity_poly.pdbx_seq_one_letter_code
_entity_poly.pdbx_strand_id
1 'polypeptide(L)'
;MARERGIAGGPWRAESLFIAASTDWAERASRLIMRKQLAPWLGARLLKTDQQATRIEDHQQLTRQIAAALDEGRFLTVFFGHGGGTNWEVGPSIRQEFFRAHLFDRSNVERLTNFERQTLVLALTCFTNDFDHPHFPETIGESFLRARGGAWAVLGTSGRTDDNSSVRFARDFSRSILEGRAGRVGDAALAALQAVNNDEMNHHLVLLGDPAARIQLPERTAALDPADPAPLTLRLSASADGGPDGRVAGRLPGASYSGPARLRIEDALGAPVYSAEVAVREGVFDVPLPVLKAASGPLYWPLSVRVYVFDPATRRDWLGAVFVNPPPASQGQPRQLAP
;
A
#
# COMPACT_ATOMS: atom_id res chain seq x y z
N MET A 1 -15.83 15.70 0.59
CA MET A 1 -16.32 16.41 1.80
C MET A 1 -16.39 15.55 3.08
N ALA A 2 -16.81 14.27 3.05
CA ALA A 2 -16.83 13.43 4.27
C ALA A 2 -15.42 13.17 4.86
N ARG A 3 -14.43 12.87 4.01
CA ARG A 3 -13.02 12.64 4.40
C ARG A 3 -12.37 13.82 5.16
N GLU A 4 -12.75 15.06 4.85
CA GLU A 4 -12.14 16.23 5.50
C GLU A 4 -12.81 16.63 6.81
N ARG A 5 -14.00 16.08 7.10
CA ARG A 5 -14.81 16.41 8.29
C ARG A 5 -14.70 15.39 9.42
N GLY A 6 -13.96 14.31 9.20
CA GLY A 6 -13.66 13.29 10.21
C GLY A 6 -13.30 11.97 9.54
N ILE A 7 -12.01 11.65 9.48
CA ILE A 7 -11.57 10.34 8.99
C ILE A 7 -11.78 9.32 10.11
N ALA A 8 -12.51 8.23 9.81
CA ALA A 8 -12.56 7.07 10.66
C ALA A 8 -11.12 6.60 10.93
N GLY A 9 -10.70 6.61 12.20
CA GLY A 9 -9.41 6.06 12.59
C GLY A 9 -9.28 4.63 12.09
N GLY A 10 -8.07 4.23 11.73
CA GLY A 10 -7.81 2.83 11.39
C GLY A 10 -6.45 2.62 10.76
N PRO A 11 -5.93 1.39 10.84
CA PRO A 11 -4.60 1.05 10.33
C PRO A 11 -4.48 1.34 8.83
N TRP A 12 -5.60 1.27 8.09
CA TRP A 12 -5.67 1.54 6.65
C TRP A 12 -5.01 2.86 6.22
N ARG A 13 -4.98 3.89 7.09
CA ARG A 13 -4.33 5.18 6.83
C ARG A 13 -2.81 5.09 6.67
N ALA A 14 -2.21 4.01 7.16
CA ALA A 14 -0.78 3.69 7.02
C ALA A 14 -0.53 2.46 6.15
N GLU A 15 -1.53 1.93 5.46
CA GLU A 15 -1.39 0.74 4.63
C GLU A 15 -1.40 1.14 3.15
N SER A 16 -0.39 0.67 2.41
CA SER A 16 -0.27 0.85 0.97
C SER A 16 -0.40 -0.48 0.25
N LEU A 17 -0.85 -0.44 -1.00
CA LEU A 17 -0.95 -1.59 -1.90
C LEU A 17 -0.17 -1.30 -3.17
N PHE A 18 0.73 -2.19 -3.55
CA PHE A 18 1.48 -2.16 -4.79
C PHE A 18 1.03 -3.35 -5.64
N ILE A 19 0.74 -3.10 -6.91
CA ILE A 19 0.31 -4.10 -7.87
C ILE A 19 1.31 -4.07 -9.02
N ALA A 20 2.07 -5.15 -9.19
CA ALA A 20 3.03 -5.33 -10.28
C ALA A 20 2.46 -6.33 -11.28
N ALA A 21 1.89 -5.81 -12.37
CA ALA A 21 1.15 -6.54 -13.40
C ALA A 21 1.90 -6.67 -14.74
N SER A 22 3.23 -6.78 -14.69
CA SER A 22 4.11 -6.94 -15.86
C SER A 22 5.45 -7.54 -15.41
N THR A 23 6.37 -7.78 -16.35
CA THR A 23 7.76 -8.29 -16.18
C THR A 23 8.55 -7.63 -15.03
N ASP A 24 9.78 -8.11 -14.78
CA ASP A 24 10.68 -7.68 -13.70
C ASP A 24 10.71 -6.18 -13.38
N TRP A 25 10.49 -5.28 -14.34
CA TRP A 25 10.53 -3.83 -14.08
C TRP A 25 9.45 -3.38 -13.09
N ALA A 26 8.22 -3.90 -13.19
CA ALA A 26 7.10 -3.48 -12.34
C ALA A 26 7.31 -3.94 -10.90
N GLU A 27 7.84 -5.17 -10.74
CA GLU A 27 8.26 -5.69 -9.45
C GLU A 27 9.44 -4.89 -8.88
N ARG A 28 10.48 -4.63 -9.69
CA ARG A 28 11.64 -3.82 -9.26
C ARG A 28 11.23 -2.42 -8.84
N ALA A 29 10.36 -1.76 -9.59
CA ALA A 29 9.85 -0.43 -9.28
C ALA A 29 9.05 -0.41 -7.97
N SER A 30 8.13 -1.37 -7.80
CA SER A 30 7.35 -1.52 -6.56
C SER A 30 8.27 -1.72 -5.36
N ARG A 31 9.22 -2.65 -5.46
CA ARG A 31 10.21 -2.93 -4.41
C ARG A 31 11.09 -1.72 -4.09
N LEU A 32 11.50 -0.97 -5.11
CA LEU A 32 12.29 0.25 -4.94
C LEU A 32 11.54 1.26 -4.08
N ILE A 33 10.28 1.54 -4.41
CA ILE A 33 9.46 2.50 -3.66
C ILE A 33 9.21 1.97 -2.24
N MET A 34 8.81 0.70 -2.11
CA MET A 34 8.58 0.06 -0.82
C MET A 34 9.78 0.11 0.12
N ARG A 35 10.99 -0.17 -0.39
CA ARG A 35 12.21 -0.23 0.43
C ARG A 35 12.83 1.14 0.70
N LYS A 36 12.74 2.09 -0.25
CA LYS A 36 13.49 3.35 -0.19
C LYS A 36 12.66 4.54 0.25
N GLN A 37 11.35 4.54 0.02
CA GLN A 37 10.51 5.71 0.22
C GLN A 37 9.43 5.50 1.29
N LEU A 38 9.02 4.26 1.53
CA LEU A 38 8.12 3.98 2.64
C LEU A 38 8.94 3.91 3.92
N ALA A 39 8.53 4.70 4.90
CA ALA A 39 9.07 4.55 6.23
C ALA A 39 8.73 3.15 6.79
N PRO A 40 9.60 2.54 7.61
CA PRO A 40 9.39 1.19 8.17
C PRO A 40 8.05 0.97 8.86
N TRP A 41 7.45 2.04 9.39
CA TRP A 41 6.15 1.99 10.05
C TRP A 41 4.98 1.89 9.08
N LEU A 42 5.11 2.37 7.84
CA LEU A 42 4.07 2.27 6.83
C LEU A 42 3.99 0.85 6.29
N GLY A 43 2.79 0.27 6.33
CA GLY A 43 2.52 -1.02 5.75
C GLY A 43 2.47 -0.96 4.24
N ALA A 44 2.97 -2.01 3.59
CA ALA A 44 2.99 -2.09 2.14
C ALA A 44 2.86 -3.54 1.71
N ARG A 45 1.80 -3.84 0.96
CA ARG A 45 1.57 -5.15 0.37
C ARG A 45 1.90 -5.11 -1.11
N LEU A 46 2.74 -6.02 -1.58
CA LEU A 46 3.03 -6.23 -2.99
C LEU A 46 2.28 -7.45 -3.52
N LEU A 47 1.35 -7.21 -4.43
CA LEU A 47 0.71 -8.23 -5.24
C LEU A 47 1.37 -8.24 -6.63
N LYS A 48 1.85 -9.39 -7.06
CA LYS A 48 2.57 -9.52 -8.34
C LYS A 48 2.09 -10.69 -9.17
N THR A 49 2.23 -10.56 -10.47
CA THR A 49 1.96 -11.62 -11.46
C THR A 49 3.13 -11.70 -12.44
N ASP A 50 3.38 -12.90 -12.95
CA ASP A 50 4.35 -13.13 -14.01
C ASP A 50 3.62 -13.23 -15.36
N GLN A 51 3.80 -12.20 -16.18
CA GLN A 51 3.24 -12.11 -17.52
C GLN A 51 3.47 -13.35 -18.41
N GLN A 52 4.57 -14.09 -18.24
CA GLN A 52 4.90 -15.23 -19.10
C GLN A 52 4.36 -16.57 -18.57
N ALA A 53 4.11 -16.65 -17.27
CA ALA A 53 3.82 -17.92 -16.59
C ALA A 53 2.44 -17.98 -15.93
N THR A 54 1.69 -16.87 -15.88
CA THR A 54 0.44 -16.82 -15.10
C THR A 54 -0.74 -17.48 -15.83
N ARG A 55 -1.44 -18.38 -15.12
CA ARG A 55 -2.65 -19.06 -15.61
C ARG A 55 -3.90 -18.22 -15.36
N ILE A 56 -5.02 -18.59 -15.99
CA ILE A 56 -6.30 -17.86 -15.82
C ILE A 56 -6.76 -17.89 -14.36
N GLU A 57 -6.60 -19.02 -13.68
CA GLU A 57 -6.99 -19.19 -12.27
C GLU A 57 -6.17 -18.27 -11.35
N ASP A 58 -4.89 -18.08 -11.67
CA ASP A 58 -3.98 -17.20 -10.95
C ASP A 58 -4.41 -15.72 -11.14
N HIS A 59 -4.86 -15.33 -12.34
CA HIS A 59 -5.44 -13.99 -12.57
C HIS A 59 -6.67 -13.76 -11.70
N GLN A 60 -7.61 -14.70 -11.69
CA GLN A 60 -8.82 -14.57 -10.88
C GLN A 60 -8.52 -14.50 -9.39
N GLN A 61 -7.53 -15.28 -8.92
CA GLN A 61 -7.06 -15.20 -7.54
C GLN A 61 -6.45 -13.83 -7.24
N LEU A 62 -5.65 -13.28 -8.14
CA LEU A 62 -5.04 -11.97 -7.99
C LEU A 62 -6.08 -10.85 -7.99
N THR A 63 -7.07 -10.88 -8.89
CA THR A 63 -8.21 -9.96 -8.89
C THR A 63 -8.93 -9.97 -7.54
N ARG A 64 -9.20 -11.16 -6.98
CA ARG A 64 -9.80 -11.29 -5.64
C ARG A 64 -8.90 -10.73 -4.54
N GLN A 65 -7.59 -10.93 -4.62
CA GLN A 65 -6.64 -10.38 -3.66
C GLN A 65 -6.55 -8.85 -3.73
N ILE A 66 -6.61 -8.26 -4.93
CA ILE A 66 -6.66 -6.81 -5.13
C ILE A 66 -7.94 -6.23 -4.51
N ALA A 67 -9.11 -6.82 -4.84
CA ALA A 67 -10.39 -6.38 -4.27
C ALA A 67 -10.39 -6.49 -2.73
N ALA A 68 -9.96 -7.61 -2.18
CA ALA A 68 -9.87 -7.81 -0.73
C ALA A 68 -8.92 -6.81 -0.07
N ALA A 69 -7.75 -6.54 -0.67
CA ALA A 69 -6.80 -5.59 -0.13
C ALA A 69 -7.33 -4.15 -0.17
N LEU A 70 -8.09 -3.76 -1.20
CA LEU A 70 -8.77 -2.47 -1.27
C LEU A 70 -9.89 -2.36 -0.23
N ASP A 71 -10.71 -3.40 -0.07
CA ASP A 71 -11.83 -3.49 0.89
C ASP A 71 -11.36 -3.43 2.36
N GLU A 72 -10.21 -4.04 2.66
CA GLU A 72 -9.50 -3.90 3.94
C GLU A 72 -9.16 -2.43 4.25
N GLY A 73 -9.05 -1.59 3.22
CA GLY A 73 -8.64 -0.19 3.29
C GLY A 73 -7.15 -0.02 3.04
N ARG A 74 -6.83 0.85 2.09
CA ARG A 74 -5.47 1.28 1.76
C ARG A 74 -5.48 2.78 1.59
N PHE A 75 -4.49 3.46 2.15
CA PHE A 75 -4.30 4.89 1.92
C PHE A 75 -3.83 5.14 0.48
N LEU A 76 -2.87 4.34 0.02
CA LEU A 76 -2.22 4.46 -1.28
C LEU A 76 -2.29 3.14 -2.04
N THR A 77 -2.73 3.17 -3.29
CA THR A 77 -2.66 2.05 -4.22
C THR A 77 -1.83 2.46 -5.42
N VAL A 78 -0.75 1.74 -5.70
CA VAL A 78 0.12 1.98 -6.86
C VAL A 78 0.05 0.79 -7.80
N PHE A 79 -0.30 1.05 -9.05
CA PHE A 79 -0.35 0.06 -10.11
C PHE A 79 0.77 0.31 -11.12
N PHE A 80 1.59 -0.71 -11.36
CA PHE A 80 2.58 -0.77 -12.44
C PHE A 80 2.25 -1.94 -13.36
N GLY A 81 1.96 -1.65 -14.62
CA GLY A 81 1.58 -2.65 -15.62
C GLY A 81 1.01 -1.95 -16.85
N HIS A 82 0.27 -2.70 -17.67
CA HIS A 82 -0.42 -2.16 -18.84
C HIS A 82 -1.87 -1.79 -18.52
N GLY A 83 -2.43 -0.84 -19.28
CA GLY A 83 -3.81 -0.39 -19.13
C GLY A 83 -4.39 0.05 -20.48
N GLY A 84 -5.72 0.05 -20.55
CA GLY A 84 -6.46 0.26 -21.80
C GLY A 84 -7.74 1.08 -21.61
N GLY A 85 -7.70 2.11 -20.79
CA GLY A 85 -8.85 2.99 -20.53
C GLY A 85 -9.82 2.45 -19.49
N THR A 86 -10.34 1.25 -19.69
CA THR A 86 -11.40 0.65 -18.85
C THR A 86 -10.90 -0.41 -17.89
N ASN A 87 -9.60 -0.67 -17.86
CA ASN A 87 -9.03 -1.80 -17.14
C ASN A 87 -7.53 -1.66 -16.89
N TRP A 88 -7.07 -2.41 -15.89
CA TRP A 88 -5.69 -2.81 -15.68
C TRP A 88 -5.47 -4.19 -16.28
N GLU A 89 -4.44 -4.33 -17.12
CA GLU A 89 -4.14 -5.56 -17.83
C GLU A 89 -3.07 -6.40 -17.11
N VAL A 90 -3.07 -7.70 -17.36
CA VAL A 90 -1.89 -8.55 -17.20
C VAL A 90 -1.41 -8.97 -18.59
N GLY A 91 -0.16 -8.63 -18.91
CA GLY A 91 0.51 -9.15 -20.11
C GLY A 91 0.47 -8.23 -21.35
N PRO A 92 0.99 -8.70 -22.50
CA PRO A 92 1.19 -7.83 -23.66
C PRO A 92 -0.10 -7.70 -24.48
N SER A 93 -0.52 -6.46 -24.70
CA SER A 93 -1.75 -6.05 -25.40
C SER A 93 -1.78 -6.36 -26.92
N ILE A 94 -0.86 -7.19 -27.43
CA ILE A 94 -0.53 -7.27 -28.88
C ILE A 94 -0.83 -8.63 -29.53
N ARG A 95 -1.46 -9.57 -28.83
CA ARG A 95 -1.94 -10.81 -29.47
C ARG A 95 -3.36 -11.14 -29.01
N GLN A 96 -4.31 -11.17 -29.96
CA GLN A 96 -5.73 -11.46 -29.71
C GLN A 96 -5.97 -12.78 -28.96
N GLU A 97 -5.13 -13.78 -29.19
CA GLU A 97 -5.12 -15.08 -28.51
C GLU A 97 -4.61 -15.04 -27.05
N PHE A 98 -4.07 -13.91 -26.61
CA PHE A 98 -3.61 -13.62 -25.25
C PHE A 98 -4.41 -12.51 -24.55
N PHE A 99 -5.57 -12.10 -25.10
CA PHE A 99 -6.53 -11.23 -24.40
C PHE A 99 -7.20 -12.01 -23.25
N ARG A 100 -6.39 -12.40 -22.25
CA ARG A 100 -6.70 -13.35 -21.18
C ARG A 100 -7.13 -12.58 -19.93
N ALA A 101 -8.37 -12.10 -19.94
CA ALA A 101 -9.03 -11.44 -18.81
C ALA A 101 -8.32 -10.18 -18.28
N HIS A 102 -9.09 -9.11 -18.07
CA HIS A 102 -8.59 -7.94 -17.35
C HIS A 102 -8.17 -8.34 -15.93
N LEU A 103 -7.04 -7.81 -15.44
CA LEU A 103 -6.64 -8.03 -14.05
C LEU A 103 -7.67 -7.43 -13.10
N PHE A 104 -8.07 -6.21 -13.44
CA PHE A 104 -8.99 -5.41 -12.66
C PHE A 104 -9.69 -4.43 -13.60
N ASP A 105 -11.01 -4.42 -13.59
CA ASP A 105 -11.81 -3.57 -14.46
C ASP A 105 -12.83 -2.74 -13.67
N ARG A 106 -13.59 -1.91 -14.39
CA ARG A 106 -14.66 -1.07 -13.82
C ARG A 106 -15.66 -1.87 -12.99
N SER A 107 -16.01 -3.07 -13.42
CA SER A 107 -16.98 -3.91 -12.70
C SER A 107 -16.40 -4.43 -11.38
N ASN A 108 -15.08 -4.60 -11.28
CA ASN A 108 -14.42 -4.89 -10.00
C ASN A 108 -14.46 -3.66 -9.08
N VAL A 109 -14.21 -2.46 -9.62
CA VAL A 109 -14.24 -1.20 -8.87
C VAL A 109 -15.62 -0.91 -8.28
N GLU A 110 -16.68 -1.10 -9.06
CA GLU A 110 -18.07 -0.88 -8.62
C GLU A 110 -18.48 -1.75 -7.42
N ARG A 111 -17.83 -2.91 -7.25
CA ARG A 111 -18.10 -3.87 -6.17
C ARG A 111 -17.30 -3.61 -4.90
N LEU A 112 -16.39 -2.63 -4.91
CA LEU A 112 -15.57 -2.31 -3.75
C LEU A 112 -16.42 -1.81 -2.57
N THR A 113 -16.07 -2.27 -1.38
CA THR A 113 -16.77 -2.00 -0.11
C THR A 113 -15.98 -1.15 0.87
N ASN A 114 -14.86 -0.55 0.43
CA ASN A 114 -14.01 0.35 1.20
C ASN A 114 -14.59 1.76 1.41
N PHE A 115 -15.88 1.86 1.74
CA PHE A 115 -16.67 3.10 1.78
C PHE A 115 -16.00 4.24 2.57
N GLU A 116 -15.56 3.98 3.80
CA GLU A 116 -14.89 4.98 4.67
C GLU A 116 -13.36 4.88 4.63
N ARG A 117 -12.83 4.02 3.75
CA ARG A 117 -11.41 3.67 3.64
C ARG A 117 -10.94 3.73 2.18
N GLN A 118 -11.46 4.72 1.45
CA GLN A 118 -11.12 4.95 0.05
C GLN A 118 -9.61 5.20 -0.12
N THR A 119 -9.07 4.74 -1.25
CA THR A 119 -7.64 4.84 -1.54
C THR A 119 -7.31 6.06 -2.42
N LEU A 120 -6.04 6.47 -2.43
CA LEU A 120 -5.45 7.26 -3.49
C LEU A 120 -4.82 6.31 -4.50
N VAL A 121 -5.26 6.35 -5.74
CA VAL A 121 -4.75 5.47 -6.78
C VAL A 121 -3.71 6.19 -7.63
N LEU A 122 -2.56 5.55 -7.83
CA LEU A 122 -1.59 5.87 -8.89
C LEU A 122 -1.65 4.75 -9.92
N ALA A 123 -2.36 5.00 -11.02
CA ALA A 123 -2.48 4.09 -12.15
C ALA A 123 -1.75 4.68 -13.36
N LEU A 124 -0.44 4.82 -13.23
CA LEU A 124 0.45 5.53 -14.18
C LEU A 124 0.78 4.66 -15.40
N THR A 125 -0.27 4.19 -16.05
CA THR A 125 -0.24 3.42 -17.29
C THR A 125 -1.21 4.06 -18.29
N CYS A 126 -1.14 3.62 -19.54
CA CYS A 126 -1.82 4.26 -20.66
C CYS A 126 -3.34 4.38 -20.45
N PHE A 127 -3.87 5.56 -20.75
CA PHE A 127 -5.30 5.88 -20.90
C PHE A 127 -6.20 5.68 -19.67
N THR A 128 -5.67 5.38 -18.49
CA THR A 128 -6.49 5.11 -17.28
C THR A 128 -7.40 6.27 -16.84
N ASN A 129 -7.08 7.50 -17.25
CA ASN A 129 -7.84 8.72 -17.04
C ASN A 129 -8.13 9.46 -18.38
N ASP A 130 -8.31 8.73 -19.48
CA ASP A 130 -8.75 9.25 -20.78
C ASP A 130 -10.26 9.63 -20.76
N PHE A 131 -10.59 10.64 -19.95
CA PHE A 131 -11.96 10.98 -19.54
C PHE A 131 -12.83 11.59 -20.65
N ASP A 132 -12.25 11.97 -21.79
CA ASP A 132 -12.96 12.49 -22.96
C ASP A 132 -13.08 11.48 -24.10
N HIS A 133 -12.79 10.19 -23.82
CA HIS A 133 -12.79 9.14 -24.84
C HIS A 133 -14.19 8.91 -25.44
N PRO A 134 -14.34 8.89 -26.78
CA PRO A 134 -15.65 8.87 -27.44
C PRO A 134 -16.32 7.49 -27.49
N HIS A 135 -15.59 6.39 -27.24
CA HIS A 135 -16.10 5.03 -27.48
C HIS A 135 -16.53 4.27 -26.22
N PHE A 136 -16.16 4.73 -25.03
CA PHE A 136 -16.64 4.14 -23.79
C PHE A 136 -17.03 5.25 -22.81
N PRO A 137 -18.11 5.06 -22.03
CA PRO A 137 -18.73 6.15 -21.27
C PRO A 137 -17.98 6.51 -19.99
N GLU A 138 -17.02 5.70 -19.57
CA GLU A 138 -16.31 5.85 -18.30
C GLU A 138 -15.00 5.07 -18.34
N THR A 139 -13.89 5.70 -17.95
CA THR A 139 -12.58 5.09 -17.71
C THR A 139 -12.52 4.39 -16.35
N ILE A 140 -11.53 3.53 -16.14
CA ILE A 140 -11.30 2.91 -14.82
C ILE A 140 -11.01 3.96 -13.74
N GLY A 141 -10.31 5.05 -14.09
CA GLY A 141 -10.06 6.16 -13.16
C GLY A 141 -11.34 6.87 -12.73
N GLU A 142 -12.26 7.12 -13.67
CA GLU A 142 -13.58 7.67 -13.35
C GLU A 142 -14.42 6.69 -12.51
N SER A 143 -14.41 5.38 -12.84
CA SER A 143 -15.11 4.36 -12.04
C SER A 143 -14.62 4.36 -10.59
N PHE A 144 -13.31 4.51 -10.36
CA PHE A 144 -12.73 4.58 -9.01
C PHE A 144 -13.26 5.77 -8.23
N LEU A 145 -13.42 6.92 -8.87
CA LEU A 145 -13.92 8.15 -8.23
C LEU A 145 -15.45 8.12 -8.03
N ARG A 146 -16.19 7.45 -8.92
CA ARG A 146 -17.66 7.41 -8.91
C ARG A 146 -18.25 6.29 -8.06
N ALA A 147 -17.51 5.20 -7.85
CA ALA A 147 -17.95 4.10 -7.00
C ALA A 147 -18.24 4.59 -5.57
N ARG A 148 -19.17 3.92 -4.87
CA ARG A 148 -19.46 4.20 -3.46
C ARG A 148 -18.23 3.90 -2.59
N GLY A 149 -17.51 2.82 -2.91
CA GLY A 149 -16.16 2.53 -2.41
C GLY A 149 -15.12 3.24 -3.27
N GLY A 150 -14.08 2.52 -3.70
CA GLY A 150 -13.12 3.00 -4.69
C GLY A 150 -12.07 3.95 -4.13
N ALA A 151 -11.92 5.10 -4.78
CA ALA A 151 -10.84 6.04 -4.55
C ALA A 151 -11.36 7.45 -4.28
N TRP A 152 -10.65 8.21 -3.46
CA TRP A 152 -10.93 9.63 -3.26
C TRP A 152 -10.17 10.52 -4.25
N ALA A 153 -9.14 9.98 -4.91
CA ALA A 153 -8.44 10.59 -6.03
C ALA A 153 -7.70 9.52 -6.85
N VAL A 154 -7.53 9.78 -8.14
CA VAL A 154 -6.81 8.92 -9.08
C VAL A 154 -5.84 9.77 -9.90
N LEU A 155 -4.55 9.47 -9.78
CA LEU A 155 -3.50 9.93 -10.70
C LEU A 155 -3.31 8.86 -11.77
N GLY A 156 -3.74 9.18 -12.99
CA GLY A 156 -3.67 8.32 -14.16
C GLY A 156 -3.27 9.14 -15.38
N THR A 157 -3.32 8.52 -16.56
CA THR A 157 -2.94 9.21 -17.81
C THR A 157 -4.09 9.25 -18.80
N SER A 158 -4.23 10.35 -19.53
CA SER A 158 -5.16 10.48 -20.67
C SER A 158 -4.58 9.96 -21.97
N GLY A 159 -3.27 9.68 -22.02
CA GLY A 159 -2.57 9.28 -23.22
C GLY A 159 -1.60 8.13 -22.99
N ARG A 160 -0.59 8.03 -23.84
CA ARG A 160 0.55 7.15 -23.62
C ARG A 160 1.50 7.77 -22.60
N THR A 161 2.25 6.90 -21.92
CA THR A 161 3.31 7.27 -21.00
C THR A 161 4.40 6.22 -21.07
N ASP A 162 5.64 6.60 -20.78
CA ASP A 162 6.74 5.67 -20.65
C ASP A 162 6.91 5.17 -19.20
N ASP A 163 7.39 3.93 -19.06
CA ASP A 163 7.56 3.27 -17.76
C ASP A 163 8.51 4.03 -16.83
N ASN A 164 9.58 4.63 -17.36
CA ASN A 164 10.61 5.28 -16.55
C ASN A 164 10.09 6.58 -15.91
N SER A 165 9.38 7.42 -16.67
CA SER A 165 8.73 8.62 -16.14
C SER A 165 7.67 8.27 -15.12
N SER A 166 6.83 7.25 -15.38
CA SER A 166 5.83 6.75 -14.44
C SER A 166 6.44 6.29 -13.11
N VAL A 167 7.53 5.51 -13.15
CA VAL A 167 8.21 5.04 -11.94
C VAL A 167 8.85 6.20 -11.16
N ARG A 168 9.47 7.16 -11.84
CA ARG A 168 10.06 8.34 -11.20
C ARG A 168 8.98 9.20 -10.54
N PHE A 169 7.87 9.43 -11.22
CA PHE A 169 6.73 10.17 -10.66
C PHE A 169 6.18 9.47 -9.42
N ALA A 170 5.84 8.17 -9.51
CA ALA A 170 5.29 7.42 -8.38
C ALA A 170 6.24 7.45 -7.17
N ARG A 171 7.55 7.34 -7.41
CA ARG A 171 8.58 7.44 -6.37
C ARG A 171 8.59 8.82 -5.72
N ASP A 172 8.67 9.88 -6.51
CA ASP A 172 8.82 11.25 -6.02
C ASP A 172 7.52 11.74 -5.34
N PHE A 173 6.36 11.35 -5.88
CA PHE A 173 5.06 11.56 -5.28
C PHE A 173 4.92 10.83 -3.94
N SER A 174 5.17 9.51 -3.92
CA SER A 174 5.06 8.70 -2.69
C SER A 174 5.99 9.23 -1.61
N ARG A 175 7.22 9.59 -1.98
CA ARG A 175 8.16 10.23 -1.05
C ARG A 175 7.59 11.54 -0.49
N SER A 176 7.09 12.43 -1.34
CA SER A 176 6.56 13.74 -0.92
C SER A 176 5.41 13.63 0.08
N ILE A 177 4.46 12.71 -0.16
CA ILE A 177 3.29 12.57 0.72
C ILE A 177 3.65 11.86 2.03
N LEU A 178 4.54 10.87 2.00
CA LEU A 178 4.87 10.05 3.16
C LEU A 178 5.88 10.68 4.11
N GLU A 179 6.74 11.56 3.59
CA GLU A 179 7.61 12.41 4.41
C GLU A 179 6.89 13.66 4.92
N GLY A 180 5.58 13.81 4.66
CA GLY A 180 4.78 14.96 5.10
C GLY A 180 5.15 16.27 4.42
N ARG A 181 5.88 16.25 3.30
CA ARG A 181 6.33 17.44 2.57
C ARG A 181 5.22 18.11 1.75
N ALA A 182 4.13 17.39 1.47
CA ALA A 182 2.97 17.92 0.77
C ALA A 182 1.68 17.68 1.55
N GLY A 183 0.99 18.76 1.92
CA GLY A 183 -0.27 18.72 2.64
C GLY A 183 -1.49 18.45 1.76
N ARG A 184 -1.39 18.67 0.44
CA ARG A 184 -2.46 18.50 -0.55
C ARG A 184 -2.00 17.60 -1.69
N VAL A 185 -2.94 16.82 -2.23
CA VAL A 185 -2.66 15.87 -3.33
C VAL A 185 -2.17 16.57 -4.60
N GLY A 186 -2.76 17.72 -4.95
CA GLY A 186 -2.35 18.50 -6.12
C GLY A 186 -0.93 19.03 -6.02
N ASP A 187 -0.54 19.55 -4.85
CA ASP A 187 0.82 20.06 -4.60
C ASP A 187 1.85 18.93 -4.72
N ALA A 188 1.54 17.75 -4.18
CA ALA A 188 2.40 16.57 -4.31
C ALA A 188 2.55 16.12 -5.76
N ALA A 189 1.45 16.12 -6.53
CA ALA A 189 1.45 15.75 -7.94
C ALA A 189 2.27 16.76 -8.77
N LEU A 190 2.08 18.06 -8.53
CA LEU A 190 2.82 19.12 -9.21
C LEU A 190 4.33 19.03 -8.91
N ALA A 191 4.72 18.85 -7.65
CA ALA A 191 6.12 18.69 -7.28
C ALA A 191 6.77 17.45 -7.93
N ALA A 192 6.03 16.34 -8.01
CA ALA A 192 6.51 15.13 -8.67
C ALA A 192 6.62 15.31 -10.20
N LEU A 193 5.66 15.97 -10.86
CA LEU A 193 5.73 16.32 -12.29
C LEU A 193 6.96 17.18 -12.59
N GLN A 194 7.17 18.24 -11.79
CA GLN A 194 8.32 19.13 -11.93
C GLN A 194 9.66 18.40 -11.74
N ALA A 195 9.73 17.46 -10.79
CA ALA A 195 10.93 16.65 -10.59
C ALA A 195 11.18 15.66 -11.73
N VAL A 196 10.12 15.12 -12.33
CA VAL A 196 10.22 14.24 -13.50
C VAL A 196 10.70 15.03 -14.72
N ASN A 197 10.12 16.21 -14.98
CA ASN A 197 10.43 17.09 -16.09
C ASN A 197 10.43 16.37 -17.45
N ASN A 198 9.30 15.74 -17.79
CA ASN A 198 9.08 15.05 -19.05
C ASN A 198 7.80 15.59 -19.71
N ASP A 199 7.91 16.06 -20.95
CA ASP A 199 6.81 16.74 -21.66
C ASP A 199 5.61 15.82 -21.94
N GLU A 200 5.85 14.56 -22.32
CA GLU A 200 4.78 13.59 -22.58
C GLU A 200 3.96 13.35 -21.30
N MET A 201 4.64 13.08 -20.19
CA MET A 201 3.98 12.90 -18.89
C MET A 201 3.27 14.17 -18.41
N ASN A 202 3.88 15.34 -18.60
CA ASN A 202 3.27 16.62 -18.22
C ASN A 202 1.97 16.91 -18.99
N HIS A 203 1.88 16.49 -20.26
CA HIS A 203 0.67 16.67 -21.07
C HIS A 203 -0.40 15.61 -20.78
N HIS A 204 -0.02 14.41 -20.37
CA HIS A 204 -0.96 13.29 -20.22
C HIS A 204 -1.35 12.96 -18.78
N LEU A 205 -0.60 13.40 -17.76
CA LEU A 205 -0.97 13.11 -16.38
C LEU A 205 -2.23 13.89 -15.99
N VAL A 206 -3.25 13.16 -15.52
CA VAL A 206 -4.50 13.72 -15.06
C VAL A 206 -4.75 13.29 -13.62
N LEU A 207 -5.03 14.28 -12.76
CA LEU A 207 -5.59 14.05 -11.43
C LEU A 207 -7.12 14.11 -11.51
N LEU A 208 -7.79 12.98 -11.36
CA LEU A 208 -9.24 12.92 -11.13
C LEU A 208 -9.51 12.95 -9.62
N GLY A 209 -10.28 13.93 -9.16
CA GLY A 209 -10.57 14.16 -7.74
C GLY A 209 -10.38 15.63 -7.35
N ASP A 210 -10.34 15.90 -6.05
CA ASP A 210 -10.12 17.27 -5.54
C ASP A 210 -8.61 17.52 -5.33
N PRO A 211 -7.96 18.41 -6.12
CA PRO A 211 -6.54 18.73 -5.95
C PRO A 211 -6.22 19.38 -4.60
N ALA A 212 -7.19 20.02 -3.96
CA ALA A 212 -7.03 20.64 -2.66
C ALA A 212 -7.21 19.65 -1.50
N ALA A 213 -7.63 18.41 -1.78
CA ALA A 213 -7.84 17.37 -0.79
C ALA A 213 -6.58 17.15 0.03
N ARG A 214 -6.73 17.22 1.36
CA ARG A 214 -5.61 17.05 2.28
C ARG A 214 -5.14 15.59 2.35
N ILE A 215 -3.84 15.41 2.42
CA ILE A 215 -3.22 14.12 2.75
C ILE A 215 -3.24 13.99 4.27
N GLN A 216 -3.93 12.96 4.77
CA GLN A 216 -4.06 12.67 6.19
C GLN A 216 -3.48 11.29 6.46
N LEU A 217 -2.17 11.27 6.74
CA LEU A 217 -1.50 10.13 7.33
C LEU A 217 -1.70 10.14 8.85
N PRO A 218 -1.49 9.01 9.55
CA PRO A 218 -1.39 8.97 11.02
C PRO A 218 -0.55 10.12 11.58
N GLU A 219 -0.91 10.65 12.77
CA GLU A 219 -0.37 11.89 13.35
C GLU A 219 1.11 11.83 13.79
N ARG A 220 1.92 10.91 13.25
CA ARG A 220 3.38 10.85 13.46
C ARG A 220 4.14 10.56 12.18
N THR A 221 4.23 11.56 11.30
CA THR A 221 5.30 11.68 10.31
C THR A 221 5.97 13.05 10.43
N ALA A 222 7.23 13.03 10.85
CA ALA A 222 8.23 14.11 10.88
C ALA A 222 8.06 15.23 11.93
N ALA A 223 8.38 14.91 13.19
CA ALA A 223 9.23 15.81 13.97
C ALA A 223 10.55 15.07 14.23
N LEU A 224 11.64 15.57 13.63
CA LEU A 224 13.01 15.30 14.08
C LEU A 224 13.26 16.10 15.38
N ASP A 225 12.34 16.03 16.34
CA ASP A 225 12.59 16.57 17.67
C ASP A 225 13.15 15.43 18.53
N PRO A 226 14.44 15.45 18.91
CA PRO A 226 15.01 14.47 19.81
C PRO A 226 14.33 14.45 21.20
N ALA A 227 13.50 15.44 21.53
CA ALA A 227 12.75 15.50 22.78
C ALA A 227 11.37 14.80 22.75
N ASP A 228 10.84 14.40 21.59
CA ASP A 228 9.58 13.62 21.50
C ASP A 228 9.92 12.15 21.21
N PRO A 229 9.76 11.22 22.19
CA PRO A 229 10.10 9.82 21.97
C PRO A 229 9.24 9.24 20.85
N ALA A 230 9.90 8.54 19.93
CA ALA A 230 9.39 7.94 18.69
C ALA A 230 7.93 7.44 18.69
N PRO A 231 7.23 7.43 17.53
CA PRO A 231 5.96 6.71 17.38
C PRO A 231 6.13 5.28 17.90
N LEU A 232 5.28 4.88 18.86
CA LEU A 232 5.28 3.60 19.59
C LEU A 232 6.63 2.86 19.61
N THR A 233 7.37 2.96 20.70
CA THR A 233 8.64 2.22 20.82
C THR A 233 8.36 0.74 20.97
N LEU A 234 8.76 -0.07 19.98
CA LEU A 234 8.66 -1.53 20.04
C LEU A 234 10.00 -2.16 20.40
N ARG A 235 9.96 -3.22 21.20
CA ARG A 235 11.10 -4.08 21.49
C ARG A 235 10.75 -5.52 21.20
N LEU A 236 11.71 -6.22 20.61
CA LEU A 236 11.66 -7.65 20.40
C LEU A 236 12.70 -8.32 21.27
N SER A 237 12.29 -9.31 22.06
CA SER A 237 13.20 -10.22 22.75
C SER A 237 13.05 -11.60 22.15
N ALA A 238 14.15 -12.20 21.70
CA ALA A 238 14.13 -13.57 21.15
C ALA A 238 13.82 -14.61 22.23
N SER A 239 13.23 -15.73 21.82
CA SER A 239 13.24 -16.95 22.62
C SER A 239 14.68 -17.47 22.74
N ALA A 240 15.00 -18.19 23.82
CA ALA A 240 16.31 -18.83 24.02
C ALA A 240 16.73 -19.73 22.85
N ASP A 241 15.76 -20.23 22.08
CA ASP A 241 15.96 -21.17 20.97
C ASP A 241 16.06 -20.49 19.59
N GLY A 242 16.09 -19.15 19.53
CA GLY A 242 16.33 -18.39 18.30
C GLY A 242 15.17 -18.39 17.29
N GLY A 243 14.03 -19.03 17.59
CA GLY A 243 12.80 -18.97 16.79
C GLY A 243 11.99 -17.68 17.00
N PRO A 244 10.92 -17.46 16.19
CA PRO A 244 10.03 -16.31 16.34
C PRO A 244 9.16 -16.32 17.61
N ASP A 245 9.38 -17.26 18.53
CA ASP A 245 8.70 -17.41 19.84
C ASP A 245 9.12 -16.32 20.86
N GLY A 246 9.51 -15.15 20.34
CA GLY A 246 9.92 -14.00 21.12
C GLY A 246 8.74 -13.25 21.75
N ARG A 247 9.01 -12.10 22.32
CA ARG A 247 7.96 -11.19 22.84
C ARG A 247 8.05 -9.87 22.11
N VAL A 248 6.89 -9.27 21.86
CA VAL A 248 6.79 -7.88 21.42
C VAL A 248 6.22 -7.05 22.56
N ALA A 249 7.05 -6.12 23.03
CA ALA A 249 6.64 -5.15 24.03
C ALA A 249 6.66 -3.75 23.42
N GLY A 250 5.72 -2.90 23.83
CA GLY A 250 5.63 -1.54 23.33
C GLY A 250 5.19 -0.54 24.39
N ARG A 251 5.63 0.71 24.21
CA ARG A 251 5.22 1.85 25.03
C ARG A 251 4.76 3.01 24.16
N LEU A 252 3.54 3.48 24.41
CA LEU A 252 2.97 4.65 23.78
C LEU A 252 3.51 5.93 24.45
N PRO A 253 4.05 6.88 23.67
CA PRO A 253 4.65 8.11 24.19
C PRO A 253 3.57 9.02 24.78
N GLY A 254 3.78 9.46 26.04
CA GLY A 254 2.96 10.47 26.71
C GLY A 254 1.47 10.12 26.87
N ALA A 255 1.09 8.85 26.71
CA ALA A 255 -0.31 8.42 26.67
C ALA A 255 -0.65 7.46 27.82
N SER A 256 -1.70 7.77 28.58
CA SER A 256 -2.33 6.86 29.56
C SER A 256 -3.37 5.93 28.91
N TYR A 257 -3.21 5.64 27.62
CA TYR A 257 -4.20 4.89 26.84
C TYR A 257 -4.36 3.46 27.36
N SER A 258 -5.61 3.05 27.59
CA SER A 258 -5.96 1.66 27.89
C SER A 258 -7.05 1.20 26.94
N GLY A 259 -6.77 0.16 26.16
CA GLY A 259 -7.64 -0.26 25.06
C GLY A 259 -6.94 -1.22 24.10
N PRO A 260 -7.60 -1.57 22.98
CA PRO A 260 -7.04 -2.51 22.02
C PRO A 260 -5.94 -1.85 21.15
N ALA A 261 -4.90 -2.63 20.86
CA ALA A 261 -3.98 -2.38 19.77
C ALA A 261 -4.04 -3.55 18.77
N ARG A 262 -3.81 -3.27 17.50
CA ARG A 262 -3.76 -4.27 16.45
C ARG A 262 -2.31 -4.63 16.15
N LEU A 263 -1.92 -5.85 16.48
CA LEU A 263 -0.65 -6.46 16.12
C LEU A 263 -0.80 -7.16 14.77
N ARG A 264 0.08 -6.86 13.81
CA ARG A 264 0.20 -7.58 12.54
C ARG A 264 1.63 -8.03 12.35
N ILE A 265 1.79 -9.23 11.82
CA ILE A 265 3.07 -9.76 11.35
C ILE A 265 2.90 -10.04 9.87
N GLU A 266 3.78 -9.48 9.08
CA GLU A 266 3.76 -9.62 7.64
C GLU A 266 5.13 -10.04 7.13
N ASP A 267 5.14 -10.74 6.01
CA ASP A 267 6.37 -11.11 5.33
C ASP A 267 7.00 -9.92 4.58
N ALA A 268 8.14 -10.15 3.93
CA ALA A 268 8.85 -9.10 3.19
C ALA A 268 8.10 -8.56 1.96
N LEU A 269 6.98 -9.18 1.56
CA LEU A 269 6.06 -8.69 0.52
C LEU A 269 4.80 -8.04 1.13
N GLY A 270 4.72 -7.94 2.46
CA GLY A 270 3.53 -7.44 3.16
C GLY A 270 2.36 -8.42 3.15
N ALA A 271 2.60 -9.70 2.87
CA ALA A 271 1.57 -10.73 3.00
C ALA A 271 1.33 -11.03 4.49
N PRO A 272 0.06 -11.13 4.94
CA PRO A 272 -0.25 -11.37 6.33
C PRO A 272 0.21 -12.78 6.76
N VAL A 273 1.00 -12.82 7.84
CA VAL A 273 1.45 -14.06 8.52
C VAL A 273 0.65 -14.27 9.79
N TYR A 274 0.42 -13.20 10.56
CA TYR A 274 -0.35 -13.23 11.79
C TYR A 274 -1.03 -11.88 12.04
N SER A 275 -2.18 -11.89 12.70
CA SER A 275 -2.85 -10.69 13.17
C SER A 275 -3.59 -10.99 14.47
N ALA A 276 -3.51 -10.10 15.44
CA ALA A 276 -4.26 -10.19 16.69
C ALA A 276 -4.58 -8.81 17.26
N GLU A 277 -5.59 -8.77 18.11
CA GLU A 277 -5.81 -7.65 19.01
C GLU A 277 -5.09 -7.92 20.34
N VAL A 278 -4.39 -6.90 20.84
CA VAL A 278 -3.59 -6.97 22.07
C VAL A 278 -4.03 -5.86 23.00
N ALA A 279 -4.15 -6.16 24.29
CA ALA A 279 -4.56 -5.15 25.26
C ALA A 279 -3.39 -4.24 25.64
N VAL A 280 -3.58 -2.94 25.49
CA VAL A 280 -2.70 -1.90 26.04
C VAL A 280 -3.26 -1.48 27.39
N ARG A 281 -2.39 -1.37 28.39
CA ARG A 281 -2.71 -0.88 29.73
C ARG A 281 -1.77 0.26 30.07
N GLU A 282 -2.34 1.44 30.33
CA GLU A 282 -1.59 2.66 30.65
C GLU A 282 -0.44 2.94 29.66
N GLY A 283 -0.73 2.78 28.38
CA GLY A 283 0.23 3.00 27.30
C GLY A 283 1.28 1.90 27.15
N VAL A 284 1.17 0.75 27.84
CA VAL A 284 2.14 -0.35 27.76
C VAL A 284 1.44 -1.64 27.33
N PHE A 285 2.13 -2.44 26.50
CA PHE A 285 1.77 -3.83 26.24
C PHE A 285 3.02 -4.70 26.15
N ASP A 286 2.85 -5.98 26.45
CA ASP A 286 3.89 -7.00 26.33
C ASP A 286 3.20 -8.34 26.04
N VAL A 287 3.37 -8.84 24.82
CA VAL A 287 2.71 -10.06 24.36
C VAL A 287 3.69 -11.03 23.72
N PRO A 288 3.50 -12.35 23.91
CA PRO A 288 4.27 -13.35 23.20
C PRO A 288 3.95 -13.30 21.70
N LEU A 289 4.97 -13.49 20.87
CA LEU A 289 4.81 -13.75 19.46
C LEU A 289 4.45 -15.23 19.28
N PRO A 290 3.48 -15.54 18.41
CA PRO A 290 3.15 -16.93 18.11
C PRO A 290 4.23 -17.56 17.22
N VAL A 291 4.27 -18.90 17.21
CA VAL A 291 5.02 -19.66 16.19
C VAL A 291 4.49 -19.26 14.80
N LEU A 292 5.35 -18.69 13.97
CA LEU A 292 4.95 -18.12 12.69
C LEU A 292 4.95 -19.18 11.59
N LYS A 293 3.84 -19.26 10.86
CA LYS A 293 3.70 -20.01 9.60
C LYS A 293 3.00 -19.11 8.59
N ALA A 294 3.43 -19.14 7.32
CA ALA A 294 2.71 -18.44 6.27
C ALA A 294 1.29 -19.01 6.15
N ALA A 295 0.30 -18.13 6.02
CA ALA A 295 -1.10 -18.54 5.86
C ALA A 295 -1.33 -19.29 4.52
N SER A 296 -0.53 -18.98 3.49
CA SER A 296 -0.50 -19.69 2.21
C SER A 296 0.79 -19.36 1.45
N GLY A 297 1.41 -20.33 0.79
CA GLY A 297 2.62 -20.12 -0.02
C GLY A 297 3.95 -20.01 0.76
N PRO A 298 5.06 -19.65 0.08
CA PRO A 298 6.35 -19.47 0.72
C PRO A 298 6.39 -18.23 1.62
N LEU A 299 7.13 -18.32 2.73
CA LEU A 299 7.34 -17.21 3.67
C LEU A 299 8.59 -16.40 3.27
N TYR A 300 8.44 -15.10 3.06
CA TYR A 300 9.54 -14.22 2.66
C TYR A 300 10.11 -13.40 3.84
N TRP A 301 11.43 -13.41 4.00
CA TRP A 301 12.12 -12.67 5.05
C TRP A 301 12.77 -11.36 4.56
N PRO A 302 12.97 -10.35 5.44
CA PRO A 302 12.62 -10.30 6.88
C PRO A 302 11.11 -10.13 7.12
N LEU A 303 10.64 -10.53 8.31
CA LEU A 303 9.26 -10.26 8.72
C LEU A 303 9.17 -8.86 9.31
N SER A 304 8.04 -8.19 9.13
CA SER A 304 7.70 -6.96 9.84
C SER A 304 6.67 -7.25 10.92
N VAL A 305 6.95 -6.81 12.15
CA VAL A 305 6.01 -6.82 13.27
C VAL A 305 5.54 -5.39 13.46
N ARG A 306 4.27 -5.14 13.18
CA ARG A 306 3.65 -3.82 13.27
C ARG A 306 2.58 -3.80 14.34
N VAL A 307 2.50 -2.70 15.07
CA VAL A 307 1.43 -2.45 16.02
C VAL A 307 0.80 -1.10 15.72
N TYR A 308 -0.52 -1.11 15.58
CA TYR A 308 -1.34 0.09 15.40
C TYR A 308 -2.26 0.27 16.59
N VAL A 309 -2.31 1.48 17.15
CA VAL A 309 -3.24 1.87 18.21
C VAL A 309 -4.03 3.07 17.72
N PHE A 310 -5.33 3.11 17.99
CA PHE A 310 -6.16 4.29 17.81
C PHE A 310 -6.90 4.60 19.11
N ASP A 311 -6.76 5.83 19.58
CA ASP A 311 -7.55 6.35 20.69
C ASP A 311 -8.75 7.14 20.13
N PRO A 312 -9.98 6.60 20.22
CA PRO A 312 -11.15 7.28 19.73
C PRO A 312 -11.48 8.56 20.52
N ALA A 313 -11.03 8.69 21.77
CA ALA A 313 -11.33 9.85 22.61
C ALA A 313 -10.50 11.07 22.19
N THR A 314 -9.20 10.87 21.90
CA THR A 314 -8.31 11.94 21.43
C THR A 314 -8.22 12.02 19.90
N ARG A 315 -8.74 11.01 19.19
CA ARG A 315 -8.60 10.78 17.74
C ARG A 315 -7.14 10.66 17.28
N ARG A 316 -6.25 10.28 18.17
CA ARG A 316 -4.82 10.05 17.88
C ARG A 316 -4.57 8.59 17.55
N ASP A 317 -3.59 8.36 16.68
CA ASP A 317 -3.06 7.03 16.43
C ASP A 317 -1.56 6.93 16.70
N TRP A 318 -1.14 5.71 17.00
CA TRP A 318 0.26 5.34 17.15
C TRP A 318 0.55 4.12 16.30
N LEU A 319 1.71 4.14 15.66
CA LEU A 319 2.17 3.08 14.80
C LEU A 319 3.61 2.75 15.15
N GLY A 320 3.90 1.50 15.40
CA GLY A 320 5.26 1.01 15.64
C GLY A 320 5.56 -0.14 14.70
N ALA A 321 6.80 -0.25 14.26
CA ALA A 321 7.26 -1.37 13.46
C ALA A 321 8.68 -1.77 13.83
N VAL A 322 8.94 -3.08 13.81
CA VAL A 322 10.25 -3.69 13.99
C VAL A 322 10.40 -4.86 13.02
N PHE A 323 11.61 -5.04 12.50
CA PHE A 323 11.90 -6.14 11.58
C PHE A 323 12.53 -7.32 12.31
N VAL A 324 12.09 -8.52 11.95
CA VAL A 324 12.65 -9.79 12.42
C VAL A 324 13.41 -10.41 11.26
N ASN A 325 14.72 -10.54 11.42
CA ASN A 325 15.58 -11.25 10.49
C ASN A 325 15.36 -12.76 10.62
N PRO A 326 15.63 -13.54 9.55
CA PRO A 326 15.52 -14.99 9.63
C PRO A 326 16.47 -15.56 10.69
N PRO A 327 16.07 -16.61 11.42
CA PRO A 327 16.96 -17.31 12.34
C PRO A 327 18.16 -17.91 11.59
N PRO A 328 19.31 -18.18 12.24
CA PRO A 328 20.46 -18.86 11.62
C PRO A 328 20.07 -20.20 10.97
N ALA A 329 20.77 -20.62 9.91
CA ALA A 329 20.44 -21.83 9.14
C ALA A 329 20.49 -23.12 9.97
N SER A 330 19.33 -23.65 10.35
CA SER A 330 19.17 -25.06 10.69
C SER A 330 18.73 -25.83 9.43
N GLN A 331 19.32 -27.01 9.23
CA GLN A 331 19.13 -27.84 8.04
C GLN A 331 17.65 -28.25 7.90
N GLY A 332 16.98 -27.87 6.81
CA GLY A 332 15.79 -28.60 6.34
C GLY A 332 14.51 -27.84 5.98
N GLN A 333 14.39 -26.52 6.14
CA GLN A 333 13.24 -25.76 5.61
C GLN A 333 13.65 -24.73 4.56
N PRO A 334 12.96 -24.65 3.39
CA PRO A 334 13.30 -23.70 2.35
C PRO A 334 13.02 -22.28 2.85
N ARG A 335 14.09 -21.49 2.92
CA ARG A 335 14.07 -20.06 3.23
C ARG A 335 14.01 -19.29 1.93
N GLN A 336 13.05 -18.40 1.78
CA GLN A 336 13.06 -17.44 0.69
C GLN A 336 13.37 -16.07 1.27
N LEU A 337 14.57 -15.58 0.99
CA LEU A 337 14.83 -14.15 1.11
C LEU A 337 14.05 -13.48 0.00
N ALA A 338 13.40 -12.36 0.30
CA ALA A 338 12.94 -11.51 -0.78
C ALA A 338 14.17 -11.13 -1.65
N PRO A 339 14.11 -11.30 -2.98
CA PRO A 339 15.22 -10.98 -3.86
C PRO A 339 15.67 -9.50 -3.78
#